data_AF-A0A2D8NBG3-F1
#
_entry.id   AF-A0A2D8NBG3-F1
#
_cell.length_a   1.000
_cell.length_b   1.000
_cell.length_c   1.000
_cell.angle_alpha   90.00
_cell.angle_beta   90.00
_cell.angle_gamma   90.00
#
_symmetry.space_group_name_H-M   'P 1'
#
loop_
_entity.id
_entity.type
_entity.pdbx_description
1 polymer ?
#
loop_
_entity_poly.entity_id
_entity_poly.type
_entity_poly.pdbx_seq_one_letter_code
_entity_poly.pdbx_strand_id
1 'polypeptide(L)' 'MENKLDFLAFGAHPDDVELGCSGALLKVIDNGKKVGVVDLTRGELGTRGSSEIRSKETEAASK' A
#
# COMPACT_ATOMS: atom_id res chain seq x y z
N MET A 1 -1.78 -0.22 23.56
CA MET A 1 -1.99 0.23 22.16
C MET A 1 -1.10 -0.61 21.27
N GLU A 2 -1.49 -1.84 20.97
CA GLU A 2 -0.59 -2.85 20.37
C GLU A 2 -0.38 -2.65 18.85
N ASN A 3 -1.22 -1.84 18.20
CA ASN A 3 -1.21 -1.63 16.75
C ASN A 3 -0.95 -0.17 16.33
N LYS A 4 -0.16 0.59 17.09
CA LYS A 4 0.22 1.94 16.67
C LYS A 4 1.18 1.87 15.48
N LEU A 5 0.80 2.49 14.38
CA LEU A 5 1.68 2.74 13.23
C LEU A 5 2.46 4.02 13.48
N ASP A 6 3.74 4.03 13.09
CA ASP A 6 4.56 5.25 13.06
C ASP A 6 4.24 6.08 11.81
N PHE A 7 3.92 5.44 10.70
CA PHE A 7 3.56 6.07 9.43
C PHE A 7 2.36 5.39 8.79
N LEU A 8 1.54 6.18 8.09
CA LEU A 8 0.39 5.73 7.33
C LEU A 8 0.36 6.46 5.98
N ALA A 9 0.44 5.71 4.88
CA ALA A 9 0.36 6.24 3.53
C ALA A 9 -1.02 5.98 2.94
N PHE A 10 -1.54 6.95 2.19
CA PHE A 10 -2.82 6.84 1.49
C PHE A 10 -2.61 6.91 -0.01
N GLY A 11 -3.14 5.93 -0.73
CA GLY A 11 -3.26 5.91 -2.19
C GLY A 11 -4.73 6.05 -2.59
N ALA A 12 -5.00 6.69 -3.72
CA ALA A 12 -6.37 6.69 -4.26
C ALA A 12 -6.71 5.30 -4.80
N HIS A 13 -5.76 4.64 -5.44
CA HIS A 13 -5.88 3.31 -6.04
C HIS A 13 -4.74 2.41 -5.57
N PRO A 14 -4.94 1.07 -5.64
CA PRO A 14 -3.86 0.12 -5.46
C PRO A 14 -2.75 0.41 -6.47
N ASP A 15 -1.49 0.44 -6.01
CA ASP A 15 -0.26 0.85 -6.71
C ASP A 15 0.24 2.28 -6.48
N ASP A 16 -0.62 3.23 -6.09
CA ASP A 16 -0.24 4.65 -5.98
C ASP A 16 0.91 4.85 -4.98
N VAL A 17 0.87 4.13 -3.85
CA VAL A 17 1.86 4.26 -2.77
C VAL A 17 3.17 3.58 -3.15
N GLU A 18 3.10 2.41 -3.78
CA GLU A 18 4.26 1.66 -4.25
C GLU A 18 5.03 2.45 -5.31
N LEU A 19 4.30 3.06 -6.25
CA LEU A 19 4.86 3.89 -7.31
C LEU A 19 5.37 5.24 -6.79
N GLY A 20 4.67 5.84 -5.83
CA GLY A 20 4.98 7.17 -5.31
C GLY A 20 6.09 7.22 -4.26
N CYS A 21 6.14 6.24 -3.35
CA CYS A 21 7.01 6.35 -2.18
C CYS A 21 7.48 5.03 -1.54
N SER A 22 7.43 3.88 -2.24
CA SER A 22 7.92 2.59 -1.71
C SER A 22 9.32 2.67 -1.09
N GLY A 23 10.28 3.32 -1.77
CA GLY A 23 11.64 3.47 -1.26
C GLY A 23 11.73 4.25 0.06
N ALA A 24 10.85 5.23 0.27
CA ALA A 24 10.78 5.97 1.53
C ALA A 24 10.18 5.11 2.65
N LEU A 25 9.11 4.36 2.35
CA LEU A 25 8.51 3.43 3.30
C LEU A 25 9.47 2.32 3.70
N LEU A 26 10.20 1.73 2.74
CA LEU A 26 11.24 0.73 3.01
C LEU A 26 12.34 1.28 3.92
N LYS A 27 12.83 2.51 3.66
CA LYS A 27 13.81 3.15 4.53
C LYS A 27 13.29 3.37 5.96
N VAL A 28 12.00 3.67 6.12
CA VAL A 28 11.37 3.81 7.42
C VAL A 28 11.24 2.45 8.13
N ILE A 29 10.85 1.40 7.41
CA ILE A 29 10.81 0.02 7.90
C ILE A 29 12.20 -0.45 8.36
N ASP A 30 13.24 -0.20 7.56
CA ASP A 30 14.64 -0.52 7.89
C ASP A 30 15.11 0.14 9.20
N ASN A 31 14.53 1.29 9.55
CA ASN A 31 14.78 1.97 10.83
C ASN A 31 13.91 1.43 11.99
N GLY A 32 13.27 0.26 11.81
CA GLY A 32 12.46 -0.41 12.83
C GLY A 32 11.10 0.25 13.08
N LYS A 33 10.60 1.06 12.15
CA LYS A 33 9.30 1.75 12.27
C LYS A 33 8.19 0.92 11.63
N LYS A 34 6.99 1.02 12.19
CA LYS A 34 5.78 0.37 11.66
C LYS A 34 5.10 1.29 10.66
N VAL A 35 4.84 0.77 9.47
CA VAL A 35 4.11 1.50 8.41
C VAL A 35 2.82 0.76 8.05
N GLY A 36 1.82 1.52 7.63
CA GLY A 36 0.62 0.96 6.99
C GLY A 36 0.30 1.72 5.71
N VAL A 37 -0.45 1.08 4.82
CA VAL A 37 -0.92 1.63 3.56
C VAL A 37 -2.43 1.49 3.50
N VAL A 38 -3.12 2.50 2.97
CA VAL A 38 -4.56 2.49 2.74
C VAL A 38 -4.84 2.89 1.31
N ASP A 39 -5.41 1.95 0.55
CA ASP A 39 -6.01 2.22 -0.75
C ASP A 39 -7.46 2.68 -0.54
N LEU A 40 -7.81 3.85 -1.05
CA LEU A 40 -9.16 4.41 -0.89
C LEU A 40 -10.19 3.76 -1.82
N THR A 41 -9.73 3.13 -2.90
CA THR A 41 -10.56 2.41 -3.87
C THR A 41 -9.94 1.04 -4.18
N ARG A 42 -10.67 0.20 -4.92
CA ARG A 42 -10.16 -1.12 -5.35
C ARG A 42 -9.61 -1.10 -6.77
N GLY A 43 -9.52 0.08 -7.40
CA GLY A 43 -9.12 0.22 -8.80
C GLY A 43 -10.13 -0.39 -9.78
N GLU A 44 -11.41 -0.47 -9.41
CA GLU A 44 -12.45 -1.20 -10.14
C GLU A 44 -12.77 -0.66 -11.54
N LEU A 45 -12.39 0.59 -11.84
CA LEU A 45 -12.55 1.22 -13.16
C LEU A 45 -11.26 1.21 -14.00
N GLY A 46 -10.24 0.46 -13.56
CA GLY A 46 -8.99 0.32 -14.31
C GLY A 46 -9.20 -0.33 -15.67
N THR A 47 -8.46 0.14 -16.69
CA THR A 47 -8.55 -0.41 -18.05
C THR A 47 -8.08 -1.87 -18.18
N ARG A 48 -7.35 -2.39 -17.19
CA ARG A 48 -6.79 -3.74 -17.17
C ARG A 48 -6.94 -4.38 -15.80
N GLY A 49 -7.34 -5.65 -15.79
CA GLY A 49 -7.56 -6.44 -14.59
C GLY A 49 -8.97 -6.29 -14.03
N SER A 50 -9.16 -6.75 -12.79
CA SER A 50 -10.38 -6.61 -12.00
C SER A 50 -10.01 -6.31 -10.55
N SER A 51 -10.97 -5.87 -9.73
CA SER A 51 -10.74 -5.58 -8.31
C SER A 51 -10.24 -6.80 -7.52
N GLU A 52 -10.62 -8.02 -7.93
CA GLU A 52 -10.12 -9.27 -7.33
C GLU A 52 -8.65 -9.52 -7.69
N ILE A 53 -8.24 -9.20 -8.92
CA ILE A 53 -6.84 -9.28 -9.34
C ILE A 53 -6.04 -8.24 -8.56
N ARG A 54 -6.53 -7.00 -8.45
CA ARG A 54 -5.88 -5.92 -7.69
C ARG A 54 -5.69 -6.28 -6.22
N SER A 55 -6.70 -6.88 -5.58
CA SER A 55 -6.58 -7.35 -4.19
C SER A 55 -5.42 -8.33 -4.01
N LYS A 56 -5.21 -9.26 -4.96
CA LYS A 56 -4.09 -10.21 -4.92
C LYS A 56 -2.74 -9.54 -5.15
N GLU A 57 -2.70 -8.55 -6.05
CA GLU A 57 -1.51 -7.74 -6.30
C GLU A 57 -1.12 -6.93 -5.06
N THR A 58 -2.07 -6.24 -4.41
CA THR A 58 -1.86 -5.52 -3.14
C THR A 58 -1.36 -6.45 -2.04
N GLU A 59 -1.94 -7.65 -1.90
CA GLU A 59 -1.49 -8.63 -0.91
C GLU A 59 -0.04 -9.10 -1.19
N ALA A 60 0.32 -9.26 -2.46
CA ALA A 60 1.70 -9.61 -2.83
C ALA A 60 2.68 -8.46 -2.59
N ALA A 61 2.27 -7.21 -2.84
CA ALA A 61 3.10 -6.02 -2.64
C ALA A 61 3.30 -5.66 -1.16
N SER A 62 2.37 -6.05 -0.29
CA SER A 62 2.39 -5.73 1.14
C SER A 62 3.19 -6.73 2.01
N LYS A 63 3.88 -7.70 1.39
CA LYS A 63 4.68 -8.74 2.06
C LYS A 63 6.14 -8.33 2.17
#